data_AF-A0AA86RF66-F1
#
_entry.id   AF-A0AA86RF66-F1
#
_cell.length_a   1.000
_cell.length_b   1.000
_cell.length_c   1.000
_cell.angle_alpha   90.00
_cell.angle_beta   90.00
_cell.angle_gamma   90.00
#
_symmetry.space_group_name_H-M   'P 1'
#
loop_
_entity.id
_entity.type
_entity.pdbx_description
1 polymer ?
#
loop_
_entity_poly.entity_id
_entity_poly.type
_entity_poly.pdbx_seq_one_letter_code
_entity_poly.pdbx_strand_id
1 'polypeptide(L)'
;MSLSATYDPQTQLTLESDDQIRARCLFITQLQQHIEKCEREQNYIEAERCKKRLLELCEQDRRGRVLRLKERHRAECDQLEQVMKEESIEREEAWKNKSEQFELKAAEDLQAIRQKQAERRTMEEQHILSKMDINIVRPSKQLQDFRRTQQMLVKQGKYKEADVFRIKADALEQLEIQRRDQENQTSLIRQLQNVDKKLDVELSTSIARLKTQRAQLKEAQVQDFDRIQKKQENIRKQLQQSQTQELMRLRKSPTGLPFIVDEEGNDLLSTPDGLQELMRIIKETQMTQKRVEPKSMAKAYIDGLLTVKPGDGYYSVKMDPHQEIQVETTQTGVVE
;
A
#
# COMPACT_ATOMS: atom_id res chain seq x y z
N MET A 1 -24.82 12.04 7.24
CA MET A 1 -24.73 13.38 7.87
C MET A 1 -24.08 14.30 6.86
N SER A 2 -24.90 15.11 6.20
CA SER A 2 -24.53 16.06 5.16
C SER A 2 -23.75 17.21 5.79
N LEU A 3 -22.43 17.24 5.59
CA LEU A 3 -21.62 18.42 5.85
C LEU A 3 -21.92 19.42 4.73
N SER A 4 -22.83 20.34 5.03
CA SER A 4 -23.03 21.56 4.26
C SER A 4 -21.72 22.34 4.24
N ALA A 5 -21.03 22.30 3.11
CA ALA A 5 -19.94 23.21 2.81
C ALA A 5 -20.52 24.64 2.80
N THR A 6 -20.34 25.35 3.91
CA THR A 6 -20.51 26.80 3.96
C THR A 6 -19.50 27.41 2.99
N TYR A 7 -19.99 27.77 1.82
CA TYR A 7 -19.25 28.44 0.77
C TYR A 7 -19.01 29.89 1.21
N ASP A 8 -17.81 30.16 1.72
CA ASP A 8 -17.38 31.51 2.13
C ASP A 8 -16.98 32.31 0.86
N PRO A 9 -17.73 33.36 0.46
CA PRO A 9 -17.53 34.06 -0.81
C PRO A 9 -16.29 34.96 -0.83
N GLN A 10 -15.53 35.07 0.27
CA GLN A 10 -14.35 35.95 0.34
C GLN A 10 -13.02 35.27 -0.09
N THR A 11 -13.07 34.02 -0.53
CA THR A 11 -11.87 33.22 -0.85
C THR A 11 -11.60 33.04 -2.35
N GLN A 12 -12.10 33.93 -3.21
CA GLN A 12 -11.56 34.07 -4.57
C GLN A 12 -10.42 35.09 -4.56
N LEU A 13 -9.37 34.82 -3.78
CA LEU A 13 -8.05 35.31 -4.17
C LEU A 13 -7.62 34.36 -5.29
N THR A 14 -7.75 34.83 -6.54
CA THR A 14 -7.19 34.14 -7.70
C THR A 14 -5.75 33.77 -7.38
N LEU A 15 -5.42 32.48 -7.47
CA LEU A 15 -4.03 32.03 -7.37
C LEU A 15 -3.23 32.83 -8.41
N GLU A 16 -2.36 33.72 -7.94
CA GLU A 16 -1.51 34.50 -8.83
C GLU A 16 -0.66 33.54 -9.64
N SER A 17 -0.59 33.75 -10.97
CA SER A 17 0.30 32.94 -11.80
C SER A 17 1.76 33.21 -11.43
N ASP A 18 2.64 32.25 -11.67
CA ASP A 18 4.08 32.41 -11.43
C ASP A 18 4.65 33.64 -12.14
N ASP A 19 4.12 34.00 -13.31
CA ASP A 19 4.50 35.20 -14.06
C ASP A 19 4.10 36.49 -13.35
N GLN A 20 2.91 36.53 -12.74
CA GLN A 20 2.46 37.69 -11.94
C GLN A 20 3.34 37.87 -10.70
N ILE A 21 3.78 36.76 -10.10
CA ILE A 21 4.66 36.77 -8.93
C ILE A 21 6.06 37.28 -9.31
N ARG A 22 6.63 36.78 -10.42
CA ARG A 22 7.92 37.26 -10.93
C ARG A 22 7.85 38.75 -11.28
N ALA A 23 6.79 39.20 -11.94
CA ALA A 23 6.57 40.60 -12.26
C ALA A 23 6.49 41.48 -11.01
N ARG A 24 5.78 41.04 -9.95
CA ARG A 24 5.73 41.76 -8.67
C ARG A 24 7.12 41.85 -8.01
N CYS A 25 7.90 40.78 -8.04
CA CYS A 25 9.24 40.78 -7.43
C CYS A 25 10.21 41.71 -8.17
N LEU A 26 10.15 41.73 -9.50
CA LEU A 26 10.88 42.68 -10.33
C LEU A 26 10.47 44.12 -10.01
N PHE A 27 9.16 44.38 -9.86
CA PHE A 27 8.65 45.69 -9.52
C PHE A 27 9.08 46.16 -8.12
N ILE A 28 9.08 45.26 -7.13
CA ILE A 28 9.62 45.52 -5.78
C ILE A 28 11.09 45.93 -5.86
N THR A 29 11.89 45.22 -6.65
CA THR A 29 13.32 45.50 -6.84
C THR A 29 13.54 46.87 -7.51
N GLN A 30 12.74 47.17 -8.54
CA GLN A 30 12.78 48.47 -9.23
C GLN A 30 12.38 49.62 -8.30
N LEU A 31 11.38 49.43 -7.44
CA LEU A 31 10.97 50.41 -6.45
C LEU A 31 12.07 50.69 -5.41
N GLN A 32 12.79 49.66 -4.97
CA GLN A 32 13.93 49.82 -4.06
C GLN A 32 15.05 50.67 -4.69
N GLN A 33 15.42 50.36 -5.94
CA GLN A 33 16.41 51.15 -6.70
C GLN A 33 15.96 52.60 -6.92
N HIS A 34 14.66 52.82 -7.17
CA HIS A 34 14.09 54.14 -7.34
C HIS A 34 14.16 54.96 -6.04
N ILE A 35 13.86 54.34 -4.89
CA ILE A 35 14.00 54.99 -3.57
C ILE A 35 15.44 55.46 -3.36
N GLU A 36 16.44 54.59 -3.61
CA GLU A 36 17.86 54.94 -3.46
C GLU A 36 18.27 56.08 -4.40
N LYS A 37 17.68 56.16 -5.60
CA LYS A 37 17.91 57.26 -6.55
C LYS A 37 17.30 58.57 -6.05
N CYS A 38 16.04 58.57 -5.62
CA CYS A 38 15.38 59.75 -5.06
C CYS A 38 16.08 60.27 -3.80
N GLU A 39 16.60 59.37 -2.95
CA GLU A 39 17.38 59.76 -1.76
C GLU A 39 18.70 60.43 -2.14
N ARG A 40 19.39 59.95 -3.18
CA ARG A 40 20.60 60.59 -3.73
C ARG A 40 20.31 61.96 -4.34
N GLU A 41 19.15 62.12 -4.96
CA GLU A 41 18.68 63.38 -5.58
C GLU A 41 18.01 64.34 -4.58
N GLN A 42 17.92 63.97 -3.29
CA GLN A 42 17.28 64.74 -2.22
C GLN A 42 15.76 64.96 -2.39
N ASN A 43 15.11 64.14 -3.24
CA ASN A 43 13.67 64.17 -3.47
C ASN A 43 12.92 63.30 -2.43
N TYR A 44 12.91 63.74 -1.18
CA TYR A 44 12.42 62.93 -0.05
C TYR A 44 10.90 62.64 -0.07
N ILE A 45 10.09 63.55 -0.61
CA ILE A 45 8.62 63.37 -0.68
C ILE A 45 8.27 62.19 -1.59
N GLU A 46 9.00 62.04 -2.70
CA GLU A 46 8.81 60.94 -3.63
C GLU A 46 9.33 59.62 -3.05
N ALA A 47 10.49 59.65 -2.40
CA ALA A 47 11.04 58.50 -1.69
C ALA A 47 10.06 57.98 -0.60
N GLU A 48 9.38 58.85 0.13
CA GLU A 48 8.39 58.46 1.14
C GLU A 48 7.15 57.79 0.49
N ARG A 49 6.68 58.31 -0.65
CA ARG A 49 5.57 57.69 -1.40
C ARG A 49 5.96 56.29 -1.91
N CYS A 50 7.16 56.15 -2.48
CA CYS A 50 7.68 54.86 -2.93
C CYS A 50 7.85 53.88 -1.76
N LYS A 51 8.32 54.33 -0.59
CA LYS A 51 8.43 53.50 0.62
C LYS A 51 7.06 52.99 1.10
N LYS A 52 6.02 53.83 1.11
CA LYS A 52 4.66 53.40 1.45
C LYS A 52 4.15 52.34 0.48
N ARG A 53 4.34 52.54 -0.83
CA ARG A 53 3.96 51.57 -1.85
C ARG A 53 4.74 50.25 -1.74
N LEU A 54 6.03 50.32 -1.42
CA LEU A 54 6.88 49.15 -1.19
C LEU A 54 6.34 48.31 -0.02
N LEU A 55 6.00 48.94 1.10
CA LEU A 55 5.42 48.24 2.26
C LEU A 55 4.11 47.54 1.92
N GLU A 56 3.21 48.19 1.18
CA GLU A 56 1.96 47.58 0.71
C GLU A 56 2.22 46.32 -0.13
N LEU A 57 3.15 46.40 -1.08
CA LEU A 57 3.50 45.28 -1.96
C LEU A 57 4.18 44.14 -1.19
N CYS A 58 5.04 44.45 -0.23
CA CYS A 58 5.65 43.44 0.64
C CYS A 58 4.62 42.71 1.50
N GLU A 59 3.60 43.41 2.00
CA GLU A 59 2.49 42.79 2.74
C GLU A 59 1.61 41.91 1.85
N GLN A 60 1.31 42.37 0.62
CA GLN A 60 0.58 41.56 -0.36
C GLN A 60 1.36 40.30 -0.73
N ASP A 61 2.66 40.42 -0.96
CA ASP A 61 3.53 39.29 -1.28
C ASP A 61 3.62 38.29 -0.13
N ARG A 62 3.75 38.77 1.11
CA ARG A 62 3.73 37.93 2.32
C ARG A 62 2.43 37.13 2.42
N ARG A 63 1.28 37.77 2.18
CA ARG A 63 -0.03 37.08 2.17
C ARG A 63 -0.11 36.04 1.06
N GLY A 64 0.35 36.38 -0.14
CA GLY A 64 0.40 35.48 -1.28
C GLY A 64 1.25 34.23 -1.01
N ARG A 65 2.43 34.39 -0.40
CA ARG A 65 3.30 33.27 0.00
C ARG A 65 2.62 32.33 0.98
N VAL A 66 1.95 32.87 2.00
CA VAL A 66 1.22 32.05 2.98
C VAL A 66 0.09 31.27 2.32
N LEU A 67 -0.65 31.87 1.38
CA LEU A 67 -1.73 31.20 0.67
C LEU A 67 -1.20 30.08 -0.24
N ARG A 68 -0.14 30.33 -1.01
CA ARG A 68 0.49 29.30 -1.84
C ARG A 68 1.03 28.14 -1.02
N LEU A 69 1.68 28.45 0.10
CA LEU A 69 2.19 27.42 1.00
C LEU A 69 1.05 26.54 1.53
N LYS A 70 -0.09 27.14 1.92
CA LYS A 70 -1.29 26.40 2.34
C LYS A 70 -1.89 25.55 1.22
N GLU A 71 -1.95 26.08 0.00
CA GLU A 71 -2.46 25.32 -1.15
C GLU A 71 -1.56 24.13 -1.47
N ARG A 72 -0.23 24.32 -1.42
CA ARG A 72 0.75 23.24 -1.54
C ARG A 72 0.54 22.19 -0.44
N HIS A 73 0.40 22.61 0.81
CA HIS A 73 0.12 21.70 1.94
C HIS A 73 -1.17 20.90 1.73
N ARG A 74 -2.21 21.53 1.17
CA ARG A 74 -3.45 20.87 0.84
C ARG A 74 -3.25 19.83 -0.26
N ALA A 75 -2.57 20.19 -1.35
CA ALA A 75 -2.26 19.27 -2.44
C ALA A 75 -1.43 18.06 -1.96
N GLU A 76 -0.43 18.28 -1.11
CA GLU A 76 0.36 17.21 -0.48
C GLU A 76 -0.52 16.28 0.36
N CYS A 77 -1.44 16.84 1.16
CA CYS A 77 -2.38 16.05 1.96
C CYS A 77 -3.33 15.24 1.09
N ASP A 78 -3.90 15.85 0.04
CA ASP A 78 -4.82 15.19 -0.88
C ASP A 78 -4.12 14.05 -1.64
N GLN A 79 -2.88 14.27 -2.11
CA GLN A 79 -2.05 13.24 -2.73
C GLN A 79 -1.74 12.10 -1.75
N LEU A 80 -1.35 12.42 -0.52
CA LEU A 80 -1.09 11.43 0.51
C LEU A 80 -2.33 10.59 0.81
N GLU A 81 -3.51 11.23 0.92
CA GLU A 81 -4.76 10.54 1.14
C GLU A 81 -5.15 9.63 -0.01
N GLN A 82 -4.92 10.06 -1.25
CA GLN A 82 -5.15 9.23 -2.44
C GLN A 82 -4.28 7.98 -2.41
N VAL A 83 -2.97 8.12 -2.19
CA VAL A 83 -2.05 6.98 -2.08
C VAL A 83 -2.47 6.05 -0.94
N MET A 84 -2.85 6.58 0.23
CA MET A 84 -3.31 5.77 1.35
C MET A 84 -4.61 4.99 1.05
N LYS A 85 -5.52 5.57 0.24
CA LYS A 85 -6.76 4.91 -0.20
C LYS A 85 -6.45 3.77 -1.16
N GLU A 86 -5.60 4.01 -2.16
CA GLU A 86 -5.14 3.01 -3.12
C GLU A 86 -4.46 1.84 -2.39
N GLU A 87 -3.51 2.13 -1.48
CA GLU A 87 -2.86 1.10 -0.63
C GLU A 87 -3.86 0.31 0.24
N SER A 88 -4.98 0.92 0.65
CA SER A 88 -6.01 0.23 1.43
C SER A 88 -6.79 -0.75 0.56
N ILE A 89 -7.16 -0.34 -0.65
CA ILE A 89 -7.88 -1.16 -1.62
C ILE A 89 -7.02 -2.37 -2.03
N GLU A 90 -5.78 -2.14 -2.44
CA GLU A 90 -4.85 -3.21 -2.83
C GLU A 90 -4.65 -4.23 -1.71
N ARG A 91 -4.56 -3.75 -0.46
CA ARG A 91 -4.41 -4.62 0.72
C ARG A 91 -5.67 -5.44 0.99
N GLU A 92 -6.84 -4.83 0.90
CA GLU A 92 -8.12 -5.54 1.05
C GLU A 92 -8.26 -6.64 0.00
N GLU A 93 -7.90 -6.36 -1.25
CA GLU A 93 -7.89 -7.34 -2.34
C GLU A 93 -6.88 -8.46 -2.08
N ALA A 94 -5.65 -8.12 -1.66
CA ALA A 94 -4.64 -9.12 -1.31
C ALA A 94 -5.11 -10.06 -0.19
N TRP A 95 -5.77 -9.53 0.85
CA TRP A 95 -6.33 -10.34 1.93
C TRP A 95 -7.55 -11.16 1.52
N LYS A 96 -8.43 -10.63 0.65
CA LYS A 96 -9.53 -11.41 0.04
C LYS A 96 -8.97 -12.60 -0.73
N ASN A 97 -8.03 -12.37 -1.63
CA ASN A 97 -7.37 -13.42 -2.41
C ASN A 97 -6.71 -14.47 -1.50
N LYS A 98 -6.00 -14.04 -0.46
CA LYS A 98 -5.36 -14.94 0.52
C LYS A 98 -6.39 -15.76 1.30
N SER A 99 -7.51 -15.15 1.69
CA SER A 99 -8.61 -15.87 2.36
C SER A 99 -9.27 -16.88 1.44
N GLU A 100 -9.51 -16.53 0.18
CA GLU A 100 -10.09 -17.44 -0.81
C GLU A 100 -9.17 -18.63 -1.09
N GLN A 101 -7.87 -18.39 -1.28
CA GLN A 101 -6.88 -19.46 -1.43
C GLN A 101 -6.85 -20.40 -0.21
N PHE A 102 -6.97 -19.85 1.00
CA PHE A 102 -7.05 -20.66 2.21
C PHE A 102 -8.32 -21.53 2.24
N GLU A 103 -9.49 -20.96 1.92
CA GLU A 103 -10.76 -21.72 1.91
C GLU A 103 -10.76 -22.81 0.82
N LEU A 104 -10.22 -22.53 -0.38
CA LEU A 104 -10.06 -23.51 -1.45
C LEU A 104 -9.18 -24.68 -0.97
N LYS A 105 -8.00 -24.37 -0.43
CA LYS A 105 -7.08 -25.39 0.10
C LYS A 105 -7.70 -26.19 1.24
N ALA A 106 -8.43 -25.53 2.15
CA ALA A 106 -9.12 -26.19 3.24
C ALA A 106 -10.21 -27.16 2.73
N ALA A 107 -10.92 -26.79 1.65
CA ALA A 107 -11.91 -27.66 1.02
C ALA A 107 -11.25 -28.88 0.36
N GLU A 108 -10.14 -28.68 -0.36
CA GLU A 108 -9.34 -29.75 -0.96
C GLU A 108 -8.81 -30.72 0.11
N ASP A 109 -8.24 -30.20 1.20
CA ASP A 109 -7.73 -31.00 2.31
C ASP A 109 -8.86 -31.84 2.96
N LEU A 110 -10.04 -31.26 3.16
CA LEU A 110 -11.20 -32.00 3.69
C LEU A 110 -11.68 -33.08 2.73
N GLN A 111 -11.70 -32.80 1.43
CA GLN A 111 -12.07 -33.78 0.41
C GLN A 111 -11.07 -34.94 0.36
N ALA A 112 -9.77 -34.64 0.41
CA ALA A 112 -8.71 -35.65 0.45
C ALA A 112 -8.79 -36.52 1.71
N ILE A 113 -9.10 -35.93 2.87
CA ILE A 113 -9.33 -36.71 4.11
C ILE A 113 -10.53 -37.64 3.94
N ARG A 114 -11.67 -37.14 3.42
CA ARG A 114 -12.87 -37.97 3.22
C ARG A 114 -12.61 -39.13 2.25
N GLN A 115 -11.87 -38.90 1.18
CA GLN A 115 -11.48 -39.96 0.24
C GLN A 115 -10.62 -41.02 0.93
N LYS A 116 -9.57 -40.61 1.64
CA LYS A 116 -8.72 -41.53 2.42
C LYS A 116 -9.50 -42.30 3.48
N GLN A 117 -10.47 -41.66 4.14
CA GLN A 117 -11.32 -42.31 5.13
C GLN A 117 -12.25 -43.35 4.48
N ALA A 118 -12.82 -43.06 3.31
CA ALA A 118 -13.64 -44.01 2.56
C ALA A 118 -12.83 -45.24 2.14
N GLU A 119 -11.61 -45.06 1.61
CA GLU A 119 -10.69 -46.15 1.27
C GLU A 119 -10.28 -46.96 2.49
N ARG A 120 -9.97 -46.29 3.61
CA ARG A 120 -9.62 -46.98 4.86
C ARG A 120 -10.78 -47.80 5.40
N ARG A 121 -12.01 -47.29 5.30
CA ARG A 121 -13.23 -47.98 5.72
C ARG A 121 -13.46 -49.26 4.92
N THR A 122 -13.34 -49.19 3.59
CA THR A 122 -13.50 -50.37 2.73
C THR A 122 -12.43 -51.43 2.98
N MET A 123 -11.17 -51.00 3.19
CA MET A 123 -10.07 -51.91 3.52
C MET A 123 -10.25 -52.59 4.89
N GLU A 124 -10.68 -51.85 5.91
CA GLU A 124 -11.00 -52.42 7.23
C GLU A 124 -12.19 -53.37 7.17
N GLU A 125 -13.23 -53.04 6.40
CA GLU A 125 -14.39 -53.93 6.20
C GLU A 125 -13.97 -55.27 5.58
N GLN A 126 -13.18 -55.24 4.51
CA GLN A 126 -12.64 -56.46 3.87
C GLN A 126 -11.76 -57.27 4.84
N HIS A 127 -10.93 -56.58 5.64
CA HIS A 127 -10.09 -57.22 6.66
C HIS A 127 -10.91 -57.90 7.75
N ILE A 128 -12.00 -57.29 8.20
CA ILE A 128 -12.90 -57.88 9.20
C ILE A 128 -13.59 -59.12 8.60
N LEU A 129 -14.12 -59.01 7.37
CA LEU A 129 -14.79 -60.13 6.69
C LEU A 129 -13.85 -61.33 6.50
N SER A 130 -12.63 -61.09 5.99
CA SER A 130 -11.63 -62.17 5.84
C SER A 130 -11.28 -62.87 7.15
N LYS A 131 -11.22 -62.15 8.29
CA LYS A 131 -10.99 -62.76 9.60
C LYS A 131 -12.18 -63.58 10.09
N MET A 132 -13.40 -63.21 9.71
CA MET A 132 -14.60 -63.97 10.05
C MET A 132 -14.68 -65.28 9.29
N ASP A 133 -14.26 -65.29 8.02
CA ASP A 133 -14.25 -66.51 7.20
C ASP A 133 -13.24 -67.56 7.68
N ILE A 134 -12.13 -67.14 8.28
CA ILE A 134 -11.07 -68.04 8.79
C ILE A 134 -11.48 -68.74 10.09
N ASN A 135 -12.38 -68.16 10.89
CA ASN A 135 -12.85 -68.74 12.15
C ASN A 135 -13.96 -69.77 11.91
N ILE A 136 -13.62 -70.91 11.29
CA ILE A 136 -14.49 -72.08 11.23
C ILE A 136 -14.62 -72.66 12.63
N VAL A 137 -15.75 -72.36 13.30
CA VAL A 137 -16.05 -72.83 14.65
C VAL A 137 -16.17 -74.36 14.66
N ARG A 138 -15.60 -75.01 15.68
CA ARG A 138 -15.73 -76.45 15.87
C ARG A 138 -17.21 -76.80 16.13
N PRO A 139 -17.76 -77.82 15.44
CA PRO A 139 -19.15 -78.24 15.65
C PRO A 139 -19.39 -78.63 17.11
N SER A 140 -20.58 -78.36 17.63
CA SER A 140 -20.88 -78.65 19.04
C SER A 140 -20.68 -80.14 19.36
N LYS A 141 -20.39 -80.43 20.64
CA LYS A 141 -20.23 -81.82 21.10
C LYS A 141 -21.48 -82.65 20.80
N GLN A 142 -22.68 -82.07 20.95
CA GLN A 142 -23.94 -82.74 20.63
C GLN A 142 -24.09 -83.03 19.14
N LEU A 143 -23.70 -82.11 18.26
CA LEU A 143 -23.70 -82.35 16.81
C LEU A 143 -22.75 -83.48 16.44
N GLN A 144 -21.54 -83.49 17.01
CA GLN A 144 -20.56 -84.58 16.81
C GLN A 144 -21.09 -85.92 17.31
N ASP A 145 -21.77 -85.94 18.45
CA ASP A 145 -22.36 -87.14 19.04
C ASP A 145 -23.49 -87.68 18.15
N PHE A 146 -24.38 -86.82 17.62
CA PHE A 146 -25.42 -87.24 16.67
C PHE A 146 -24.86 -87.75 15.34
N ARG A 147 -23.78 -87.14 14.82
CA ARG A 147 -23.09 -87.63 13.61
C ARG A 147 -22.39 -88.98 13.86
N ARG A 148 -21.80 -89.20 15.05
CA ARG A 148 -21.24 -90.50 15.45
C ARG A 148 -22.30 -91.58 15.60
N THR A 149 -23.42 -91.29 16.26
CA THR A 149 -24.51 -92.27 16.43
C THR A 149 -25.16 -92.61 15.09
N GLN A 150 -25.35 -91.62 14.20
CA GLN A 150 -25.76 -91.83 12.81
C GLN A 150 -24.83 -92.82 12.10
N GLN A 151 -23.50 -92.57 12.10
CA GLN A 151 -22.53 -93.47 11.45
C GLN A 151 -22.55 -94.88 12.05
N MET A 152 -22.68 -95.00 13.37
CA MET A 152 -22.76 -96.30 14.05
C MET A 152 -24.01 -97.09 13.64
N LEU A 153 -25.18 -96.44 13.59
CA LEU A 153 -26.45 -97.08 13.21
C LEU A 153 -26.46 -97.49 11.73
N VAL A 154 -25.83 -96.71 10.85
CA VAL A 154 -25.63 -97.08 9.44
C VAL A 154 -24.77 -98.34 9.32
N LYS A 155 -23.66 -98.43 10.07
CA LYS A 155 -22.80 -99.63 10.10
C LYS A 155 -23.52 -100.87 10.62
N GLN A 156 -24.51 -100.71 11.50
CA GLN A 156 -25.35 -101.79 12.04
C GLN A 156 -26.53 -102.15 11.13
N GLY A 157 -26.73 -101.49 9.98
CA GLY A 157 -27.83 -101.74 9.05
C GLY A 157 -29.19 -101.18 9.49
N LYS A 158 -29.24 -100.36 10.54
CA LYS A 158 -30.49 -99.78 11.09
C LYS A 158 -30.81 -98.43 10.45
N TYR A 159 -31.19 -98.44 9.17
CA TYR A 159 -31.37 -97.21 8.39
C TYR A 159 -32.48 -96.28 8.90
N LYS A 160 -33.60 -96.83 9.40
CA LYS A 160 -34.71 -96.02 9.91
C LYS A 160 -34.32 -95.18 11.14
N GLU A 161 -33.59 -95.79 12.06
CA GLU A 161 -33.09 -95.10 13.27
C GLU A 161 -32.00 -94.09 12.89
N ALA A 162 -31.12 -94.43 11.94
CA ALA A 162 -30.10 -93.52 11.43
C ALA A 162 -30.68 -92.25 10.78
N ASP A 163 -31.81 -92.37 10.05
CA ASP A 163 -32.47 -91.21 9.42
C ASP A 163 -33.05 -90.23 10.47
N VAL A 164 -33.56 -90.74 11.59
CA VAL A 164 -33.99 -89.89 12.71
C VAL A 164 -32.83 -89.09 13.30
N PHE A 165 -31.65 -89.71 13.46
CA PHE A 165 -30.45 -89.01 13.93
C PHE A 165 -29.89 -88.05 12.87
N ARG A 166 -30.04 -88.36 11.58
CA ARG A 166 -29.69 -87.43 10.49
C ARG A 166 -30.55 -86.16 10.56
N ILE A 167 -31.87 -86.28 10.64
CA ILE A 167 -32.78 -85.12 10.73
C ILE A 167 -32.47 -84.27 11.95
N LYS A 168 -32.21 -84.91 13.12
CA LYS A 168 -31.83 -84.19 14.34
C LYS A 168 -30.48 -83.47 14.21
N ALA A 169 -29.48 -84.12 13.59
CA ALA A 169 -28.18 -83.51 13.34
C ALA A 169 -28.28 -82.34 12.35
N ASP A 170 -29.01 -82.51 11.24
CA ASP A 170 -29.21 -81.48 10.22
C ASP A 170 -29.96 -80.26 10.81
N ALA A 171 -30.97 -80.48 11.66
CA ALA A 171 -31.68 -79.40 12.35
C ALA A 171 -30.80 -78.64 13.36
N LEU A 172 -29.97 -79.37 14.13
CA LEU A 172 -29.04 -78.76 15.08
C LEU A 172 -27.94 -77.97 14.36
N GLU A 173 -27.41 -78.52 13.25
CA GLU A 173 -26.40 -77.86 12.41
C GLU A 173 -26.95 -76.56 11.81
N GLN A 174 -28.18 -76.56 11.29
CA GLN A 174 -28.83 -75.34 10.81
C GLN A 174 -28.98 -74.28 11.91
N LEU A 175 -29.36 -74.69 13.12
CA LEU A 175 -29.48 -73.78 14.27
C LEU A 175 -28.12 -73.19 14.68
N GLU A 176 -27.07 -74.02 14.71
CA GLU A 176 -25.70 -73.58 15.00
C GLU A 176 -25.17 -72.61 13.93
N ILE A 177 -25.43 -72.87 12.64
CA ILE A 177 -25.09 -71.98 11.53
C ILE A 177 -25.81 -70.64 11.67
N GLN A 178 -27.13 -70.63 11.88
CA GLN A 178 -27.90 -69.39 12.03
C GLN A 178 -27.44 -68.55 13.21
N ARG A 179 -27.21 -69.20 14.36
CA ARG A 179 -26.69 -68.52 15.55
C ARG A 179 -25.32 -67.92 15.29
N ARG A 180 -24.41 -68.68 14.65
CA ARG A 180 -23.08 -68.19 14.27
C ARG A 180 -23.17 -67.00 13.34
N ASP A 181 -24.02 -67.07 12.32
CA ASP A 181 -24.16 -65.99 11.35
C ASP A 181 -24.69 -64.72 12.02
N GLN A 182 -25.59 -64.84 13.00
CA GLN A 182 -26.04 -63.71 13.84
C GLN A 182 -24.90 -63.16 14.73
N GLU A 183 -24.13 -64.02 15.39
CA GLU A 183 -22.99 -63.61 16.22
C GLU A 183 -21.91 -62.90 15.37
N ASN A 184 -21.62 -63.41 14.17
CA ASN A 184 -20.72 -62.80 13.21
C ASN A 184 -21.24 -61.44 12.73
N GLN A 185 -22.51 -61.34 12.34
CA GLN A 185 -23.11 -60.08 11.93
C GLN A 185 -23.07 -59.03 13.04
N THR A 186 -23.42 -59.40 14.28
CA THR A 186 -23.37 -58.46 15.41
C THR A 186 -21.93 -58.03 15.73
N SER A 187 -20.96 -58.94 15.64
CA SER A 187 -19.54 -58.61 15.78
C SER A 187 -19.07 -57.66 14.68
N LEU A 188 -19.49 -57.90 13.43
CA LEU A 188 -19.11 -57.09 12.26
C LEU A 188 -19.62 -55.66 12.45
N ILE A 189 -20.90 -55.50 12.80
CA ILE A 189 -21.52 -54.20 13.06
C ILE A 189 -20.76 -53.45 14.17
N ARG A 190 -20.43 -54.14 15.28
CA ARG A 190 -19.68 -53.51 16.38
C ARG A 190 -18.28 -53.06 15.96
N GLN A 191 -17.58 -53.87 15.17
CA GLN A 191 -16.24 -53.54 14.68
C GLN A 191 -16.28 -52.37 13.69
N LEU A 192 -17.22 -52.38 12.74
CA LEU A 192 -17.44 -51.27 11.81
C LEU A 192 -17.82 -49.97 12.54
N GLN A 193 -18.71 -50.03 13.53
CA GLN A 193 -19.03 -48.86 14.36
C GLN A 193 -17.81 -48.29 15.09
N ASN A 194 -16.87 -49.14 15.51
CA ASN A 194 -15.63 -48.68 16.14
C ASN A 194 -14.67 -48.04 15.13
N VAL A 195 -14.64 -48.52 13.89
CA VAL A 195 -13.90 -47.88 12.80
C VAL A 195 -14.52 -46.53 12.48
N ASP A 196 -15.83 -46.46 12.28
CA ASP A 196 -16.57 -45.23 11.97
C ASP A 196 -16.34 -44.16 13.05
N LYS A 197 -16.43 -44.52 14.34
CA LYS A 197 -16.09 -43.60 15.45
C LYS A 197 -14.68 -43.04 15.39
N LYS A 198 -13.68 -43.85 15.00
CA LYS A 198 -12.30 -43.37 14.87
C LYS A 198 -12.17 -42.38 13.71
N LEU A 199 -12.77 -42.68 12.56
CA LEU A 199 -12.78 -41.81 11.40
C LEU A 199 -13.49 -40.48 11.71
N ASP A 200 -14.61 -40.52 12.45
CA ASP A 200 -15.34 -39.32 12.89
C ASP A 200 -14.48 -38.44 13.81
N VAL A 201 -13.75 -39.04 14.75
CA VAL A 201 -12.81 -38.30 15.61
C VAL A 201 -11.69 -37.66 14.77
N GLU A 202 -11.11 -38.39 13.83
CA GLU A 202 -10.08 -37.86 12.92
C GLU A 202 -10.62 -36.69 12.06
N LEU A 203 -11.85 -36.80 11.56
CA LEU A 203 -12.49 -35.74 10.78
C LEU A 203 -12.79 -34.51 11.66
N SER A 204 -13.35 -34.72 12.85
CA SER A 204 -13.70 -33.65 13.78
C SER A 204 -12.48 -32.86 14.27
N THR A 205 -11.37 -33.54 14.55
CA THR A 205 -10.10 -32.90 14.94
C THR A 205 -9.51 -32.09 13.78
N SER A 206 -9.62 -32.59 12.55
CA SER A 206 -9.19 -31.87 11.34
C SER A 206 -10.03 -30.61 11.10
N ILE A 207 -11.36 -30.71 11.25
CA ILE A 207 -12.27 -29.55 11.17
C ILE A 207 -11.97 -28.51 12.27
N ALA A 208 -11.73 -28.96 13.50
CA ALA A 208 -11.37 -28.07 14.60
C ALA A 208 -10.05 -27.33 14.36
N ARG A 209 -9.05 -28.01 13.76
CA ARG A 209 -7.79 -27.40 13.34
C ARG A 209 -8.01 -26.33 12.27
N LEU A 210 -8.79 -26.64 11.23
CA LEU A 210 -9.12 -25.67 10.17
C LEU A 210 -9.87 -24.45 10.73
N LYS A 211 -10.80 -24.65 11.67
CA LYS A 211 -11.49 -23.55 12.36
C LYS A 211 -10.52 -22.65 13.12
N THR A 212 -9.53 -23.25 13.79
CA THR A 212 -8.49 -22.51 14.53
C THR A 212 -7.60 -21.72 13.57
N GLN A 213 -7.17 -22.33 12.47
CA GLN A 213 -6.38 -21.66 11.43
C GLN A 213 -7.15 -20.51 10.78
N ARG A 214 -8.45 -20.68 10.54
CA ARG A 214 -9.32 -19.61 10.04
C ARG A 214 -9.41 -18.44 11.02
N ALA A 215 -9.50 -18.72 12.32
CA ALA A 215 -9.49 -17.69 13.35
C ALA A 215 -8.13 -16.95 13.39
N GLN A 216 -7.02 -17.69 13.33
CA GLN A 216 -5.67 -17.11 13.26
C GLN A 216 -5.47 -16.24 12.03
N LEU A 217 -6.00 -16.65 10.87
CA LEU A 217 -5.92 -15.85 9.63
C LEU A 217 -6.67 -14.52 9.78
N LYS A 218 -7.86 -14.53 10.39
CA LYS A 218 -8.63 -13.32 10.69
C LYS A 218 -7.94 -12.42 11.70
N GLU A 219 -7.34 -13.01 12.73
CA GLU A 219 -6.59 -12.24 13.73
C GLU A 219 -5.35 -11.58 13.09
N ALA A 220 -4.60 -12.33 12.28
CA ALA A 220 -3.47 -11.80 11.52
C ALA A 220 -3.88 -10.68 10.56
N GLN A 221 -5.06 -10.80 9.94
CA GLN A 221 -5.64 -9.76 9.10
C GLN A 221 -5.89 -8.47 9.91
N VAL A 222 -6.56 -8.56 11.07
CA VAL A 222 -6.82 -7.40 11.93
C VAL A 222 -5.52 -6.75 12.41
N GLN A 223 -4.55 -7.55 12.85
CA GLN A 223 -3.25 -7.03 13.31
C GLN A 223 -2.48 -6.31 12.20
N ASP A 224 -2.53 -6.82 10.96
CA ASP A 224 -1.90 -6.19 9.81
C ASP A 224 -2.57 -4.84 9.46
N PHE A 225 -3.91 -4.80 9.47
CA PHE A 225 -4.66 -3.56 9.30
C PHE A 225 -4.32 -2.52 10.38
N ASP A 226 -4.30 -2.90 11.65
CA ASP A 226 -3.95 -2.03 12.76
C ASP A 226 -2.53 -1.47 12.63
N ARG A 227 -1.58 -2.32 12.26
CA ARG A 227 -0.17 -1.92 12.07
C ARG A 227 -0.06 -0.86 10.97
N ILE A 228 -0.74 -1.05 9.85
CA ILE A 228 -0.64 -0.13 8.73
C ILE A 228 -1.43 1.15 9.00
N GLN A 229 -2.58 1.07 9.65
CA GLN A 229 -3.31 2.26 10.10
C GLN A 229 -2.45 3.13 11.02
N LYS A 230 -1.73 2.54 11.97
CA LYS A 230 -0.75 3.25 12.81
C LYS A 230 0.37 3.88 11.99
N LYS A 231 0.90 3.16 10.99
CA LYS A 231 1.92 3.71 10.06
C LYS A 231 1.37 4.91 9.31
N GLN A 232 0.15 4.82 8.77
CA GLN A 232 -0.50 5.91 8.04
C GLN A 232 -0.77 7.12 8.95
N GLU A 233 -1.22 6.89 10.19
CA GLU A 233 -1.39 7.96 11.18
C GLU A 233 -0.06 8.66 11.51
N ASN A 234 1.03 7.90 11.66
CA ASN A 234 2.36 8.46 11.90
C ASN A 234 2.83 9.31 10.71
N ILE A 235 2.61 8.87 9.47
CA ILE A 235 2.95 9.64 8.27
C ILE A 235 2.14 10.94 8.22
N ARG A 236 0.83 10.90 8.51
CA ARG A 236 0.01 12.12 8.62
C ARG A 236 0.54 13.10 9.65
N LYS A 237 0.91 12.60 10.85
CA LYS A 237 1.50 13.44 11.91
C LYS A 237 2.84 14.05 11.48
N GLN A 238 3.70 13.28 10.82
CA GLN A 238 4.98 13.77 10.30
C GLN A 238 4.78 14.86 9.24
N LEU A 239 3.86 14.66 8.30
CA LEU A 239 3.53 15.67 7.29
C LEU A 239 3.01 16.94 7.97
N GLN A 240 2.05 16.82 8.88
CA GLN A 240 1.50 17.96 9.61
C GLN A 240 2.58 18.72 10.41
N GLN A 241 3.50 17.99 11.05
CA GLN A 241 4.63 18.59 11.75
C GLN A 241 5.56 19.36 10.79
N SER A 242 5.88 18.78 9.63
CA SER A 242 6.67 19.44 8.59
C SER A 242 6.00 20.74 8.13
N GLN A 243 4.72 20.67 7.76
CA GLN A 243 3.92 21.81 7.31
C GLN A 243 3.82 22.91 8.38
N THR A 244 3.68 22.53 9.64
CA THR A 244 3.66 23.47 10.77
C THR A 244 5.01 24.17 10.94
N GLN A 245 6.13 23.45 10.77
CA GLN A 245 7.47 24.03 10.83
C GLN A 245 7.71 25.02 9.69
N GLU A 246 7.32 24.68 8.46
CA GLU A 246 7.43 25.57 7.30
C GLU A 246 6.61 26.86 7.50
N LEU A 247 5.38 26.75 7.99
CA LEU A 247 4.57 27.92 8.35
C LEU A 247 5.23 28.77 9.44
N MET A 248 5.85 28.14 10.44
CA MET A 248 6.60 28.87 11.47
C MET A 248 7.84 29.58 10.89
N ARG A 249 8.57 28.96 9.95
CA ARG A 249 9.71 29.58 9.27
C ARG A 249 9.27 30.79 8.46
N LEU A 250 8.22 30.65 7.66
CA LEU A 250 7.67 31.75 6.86
C LEU A 250 7.11 32.89 7.73
N ARG A 251 6.55 32.58 8.91
CA ARG A 251 6.10 33.62 9.86
C ARG A 251 7.27 34.40 10.47
N LYS A 252 8.38 33.73 10.74
CA LYS A 252 9.60 34.31 11.32
C LYS A 252 10.47 35.05 10.31
N SER A 253 10.23 34.89 9.01
CA SER A 253 11.05 35.54 7.98
C SER A 253 10.86 37.07 8.00
N PRO A 254 11.95 37.83 7.83
CA PRO A 254 11.89 39.28 7.69
C PRO A 254 11.00 39.70 6.51
N THR A 255 10.22 40.76 6.71
CA THR A 255 9.43 41.38 5.64
C THR A 255 10.33 42.03 4.60
N GLY A 256 9.99 41.86 3.31
CA GLY A 256 10.69 42.52 2.19
C GLY A 256 11.83 41.71 1.55
N LEU A 257 12.05 40.46 1.97
CA LEU A 257 12.96 39.56 1.27
C LEU A 257 12.38 39.14 -0.09
N PRO A 258 13.20 39.02 -1.14
CA PRO A 258 12.75 38.58 -2.46
C PRO A 258 12.12 37.18 -2.40
N PHE A 259 11.20 36.91 -3.31
CA PHE A 259 10.68 35.56 -3.53
C PHE A 259 11.62 34.87 -4.50
N ILE A 260 12.25 33.80 -4.05
CA ILE A 260 13.11 32.97 -4.87
C ILE A 260 12.66 31.54 -4.65
N VAL A 261 12.43 30.85 -5.76
CA VAL A 261 12.00 29.47 -5.79
C VAL A 261 13.23 28.60 -6.04
N ASP A 262 13.34 27.49 -5.32
CA ASP A 262 14.36 26.47 -5.59
C ASP A 262 14.03 25.64 -6.85
N GLU A 263 14.93 24.72 -7.21
CA GLU A 263 14.76 23.83 -8.37
C GLU A 263 13.54 22.91 -8.26
N GLU A 264 13.03 22.71 -7.04
CA GLU A 264 11.88 21.86 -6.72
C GLU A 264 10.55 22.65 -6.66
N GLY A 265 10.57 23.96 -6.91
CA GLY A 265 9.37 24.79 -6.88
C GLY A 265 9.01 25.34 -5.50
N ASN A 266 9.87 25.18 -4.49
CA ASN A 266 9.64 25.65 -3.11
C ASN A 266 10.18 27.05 -2.89
N ASP A 267 9.48 27.86 -2.08
CA ASP A 267 10.02 29.14 -1.61
C ASP A 267 11.27 28.89 -0.74
N LEU A 268 12.40 29.51 -1.07
CA LEU A 268 13.63 29.40 -0.28
C LEU A 268 13.41 29.83 1.19
N LEU A 269 12.42 30.68 1.49
CA LEU A 269 12.13 31.04 2.88
C LEU A 269 11.38 29.96 3.68
N SER A 270 10.83 28.93 3.04
CA SER A 270 10.21 27.78 3.73
C SER A 270 11.19 26.64 3.99
N THR A 271 12.33 26.59 3.28
CA THR A 271 13.35 25.55 3.46
C THR A 271 14.21 25.80 4.71
N PRO A 272 14.86 24.76 5.29
CA PRO A 272 15.64 24.88 6.52
C PRO A 272 16.82 25.85 6.40
N ASP A 273 17.50 25.83 5.25
CA ASP A 273 18.71 26.63 4.99
C ASP A 273 18.45 27.83 4.08
N GLY A 274 17.26 27.98 3.52
CA GLY A 274 17.06 28.93 2.43
C GLY A 274 17.08 30.40 2.86
N LEU A 275 17.06 30.72 4.15
CA LEU A 275 17.45 32.07 4.61
C LEU A 275 18.95 32.34 4.36
N GLN A 276 19.82 31.36 4.62
CA GLN A 276 21.27 31.49 4.38
C GLN A 276 21.56 31.52 2.88
N GLU A 277 20.89 30.67 2.11
CA GLU A 277 21.05 30.60 0.67
C GLU A 277 20.53 31.88 -0.01
N LEU A 278 19.39 32.40 0.44
CA LEU A 278 18.85 33.66 -0.05
C LEU A 278 19.77 34.84 0.29
N MET A 279 20.38 34.86 1.49
CA MET A 279 21.38 35.88 1.86
C MET A 279 22.65 35.76 1.02
N ARG A 280 23.06 34.54 0.65
CA ARG A 280 24.18 34.30 -0.26
C ARG A 280 23.87 34.83 -1.66
N ILE A 281 22.70 34.52 -2.21
CA ILE A 281 22.24 35.01 -3.53
C ILE A 281 22.16 36.54 -3.54
N ILE A 282 21.63 37.16 -2.48
CA ILE A 282 21.58 38.62 -2.34
C ILE A 282 23.01 39.20 -2.31
N LYS A 283 23.94 38.57 -1.60
CA LYS A 283 25.34 39.03 -1.52
C LYS A 283 26.05 38.89 -2.86
N GLU A 284 25.84 37.79 -3.59
CA GLU A 284 26.39 37.57 -4.93
C GLU A 284 25.84 38.58 -5.95
N THR A 285 24.54 38.87 -5.91
CA THR A 285 23.91 39.89 -6.78
C THR A 285 24.36 41.31 -6.46
N GLN A 286 24.58 41.64 -5.18
CA GLN A 286 25.17 42.93 -4.79
C GLN A 286 26.65 43.06 -5.21
N MET A 287 27.43 41.97 -5.12
CA MET A 287 28.83 41.94 -5.57
C MET A 287 28.95 42.11 -7.08
N THR A 288 28.07 41.49 -7.87
CA THR A 288 28.05 41.68 -9.33
C THR A 288 27.62 43.09 -9.71
N GLN A 289 26.61 43.67 -9.06
CA GLN A 289 26.23 45.07 -9.28
C GLN A 289 27.38 46.05 -8.97
N LYS A 290 28.12 45.85 -7.87
CA LYS A 290 29.31 46.67 -7.55
C LYS A 290 30.48 46.49 -8.52
N ARG A 291 30.60 45.34 -9.19
CA ARG A 291 31.61 45.12 -10.25
C ARG A 291 31.27 45.81 -11.56
N VAL A 292 29.99 46.14 -11.78
CA VAL A 292 29.50 46.80 -13.00
C VAL A 292 29.48 48.33 -12.87
N GLU A 293 29.76 48.89 -11.69
CA GLU A 293 30.15 50.31 -11.63
C GLU A 293 31.42 50.50 -12.49
N PRO A 294 31.40 51.39 -13.49
CA PRO A 294 32.58 51.61 -14.31
C PRO A 294 33.67 52.12 -13.39
N LYS A 295 34.65 51.26 -13.05
CA LYS A 295 35.92 51.74 -12.51
C LYS A 295 36.38 52.81 -13.50
N SER A 296 36.42 54.07 -13.06
CA SER A 296 37.05 55.15 -13.84
C SER A 296 38.32 54.58 -14.46
N MET A 297 38.49 54.74 -15.78
CA MET A 297 39.65 54.21 -16.52
C MET A 297 40.97 54.46 -15.78
N ALA A 298 41.09 55.62 -15.13
CA ALA A 298 42.23 55.99 -14.30
C ALA A 298 42.49 55.01 -13.14
N LYS A 299 41.45 54.53 -12.46
CA LYS A 299 41.56 53.59 -11.33
C LYS A 299 41.91 52.18 -11.81
N ALA A 300 41.38 51.76 -12.96
CA ALA A 300 41.75 50.47 -13.57
C ALA A 300 43.20 50.44 -14.10
N TYR A 301 43.71 51.60 -14.52
CA TYR A 301 45.12 51.80 -14.89
C TYR A 301 46.05 51.75 -13.67
N ILE A 302 45.67 52.41 -12.57
CA ILE A 302 46.44 52.40 -11.31
C ILE A 302 46.48 51.00 -10.68
N ASP A 303 45.37 50.26 -10.74
CA ASP A 303 45.27 48.88 -10.21
C ASP A 303 46.04 47.85 -11.08
N GLY A 304 46.66 48.26 -12.19
CA GLY A 304 47.46 47.37 -13.07
C GLY A 304 46.64 46.38 -13.90
N LEU A 305 45.31 46.54 -13.95
CA LEU A 305 44.40 45.68 -14.72
C LEU A 305 44.35 46.06 -16.22
N LEU A 306 44.78 47.27 -16.55
CA LEU A 306 44.94 47.77 -17.92
C LEU A 306 46.40 48.19 -18.12
N THR A 307 47.14 47.47 -18.97
CA THR A 307 48.46 47.90 -19.44
C THR A 307 48.29 48.58 -20.79
N VAL A 308 48.34 49.91 -20.84
CA VAL A 308 48.40 50.61 -22.13
C VAL A 308 49.86 50.61 -22.57
N LYS A 309 50.13 49.96 -23.69
CA LYS A 309 51.44 49.99 -24.33
C LYS A 309 51.58 51.35 -25.05
N PRO A 310 52.78 51.95 -25.08
CA PRO A 310 53.02 53.13 -25.89
C PRO A 310 52.76 52.79 -27.37
N GLY A 311 51.69 53.33 -27.96
CA GLY A 311 51.33 53.13 -29.37
C GLY A 311 49.94 52.58 -29.65
N ASP A 312 49.16 52.16 -28.64
CA ASP A 312 47.77 51.74 -28.87
C ASP A 312 46.88 52.97 -29.11
N GLY A 313 46.53 53.21 -30.38
CA GLY A 313 45.55 54.21 -30.78
C GLY A 313 44.14 53.77 -30.40
N TYR A 314 43.46 54.57 -29.58
CA TYR A 314 42.04 54.38 -29.27
C TYR A 314 41.21 54.56 -30.55
N TYR A 315 40.69 53.46 -31.09
CA TYR A 315 39.66 53.52 -32.13
C TYR A 315 38.34 53.96 -31.50
N SER A 316 37.80 55.05 -32.03
CA SER A 316 36.37 55.38 -32.01
C SER A 316 35.56 54.18 -32.49
N VAL A 317 34.48 53.86 -31.78
CA VAL A 317 33.42 52.96 -32.25
C VAL A 317 32.96 53.46 -33.63
N LYS A 318 33.30 52.73 -34.69
CA LYS A 318 32.62 52.88 -35.98
C LYS A 318 31.26 52.23 -35.83
N MET A 319 30.21 53.03 -35.91
CA MET A 319 28.88 52.53 -36.26
C MET A 319 28.91 52.17 -37.75
N ASP A 320 28.59 50.92 -38.08
CA ASP A 320 28.34 50.51 -39.46
C ASP A 320 26.93 50.95 -39.89
N PRO A 321 26.75 51.68 -41.01
CA PRO A 321 25.45 52.13 -41.49
C PRO A 321 24.79 51.22 -42.55
N HIS A 322 25.25 49.98 -42.74
CA HIS A 322 24.62 49.03 -43.66
C HIS A 322 24.61 47.59 -43.12
N GLN A 323 23.62 47.29 -42.27
CA GLN A 323 23.02 45.95 -42.25
C GLN A 323 21.57 46.12 -42.71
N GLU A 324 21.33 45.74 -43.96
CA GLU A 324 20.00 45.59 -44.51
C GLU A 324 19.22 44.56 -43.70
N ILE A 325 18.04 45.01 -43.28
CA ILE A 325 16.99 44.20 -42.68
C ILE A 325 16.48 43.28 -43.79
N GLN A 326 16.84 41.99 -43.75
CA GLN A 326 16.04 40.97 -44.43
C GLN A 326 14.76 40.78 -43.63
N VAL A 327 13.69 41.37 -44.14
CA VAL A 327 12.32 41.14 -43.70
C VAL A 327 11.90 39.78 -44.26
N GLU A 328 11.98 38.72 -43.46
CA GLU A 328 11.22 37.50 -43.73
C GLU A 328 9.75 37.76 -43.37
N THR A 329 9.00 38.21 -44.37
CA THR A 329 7.54 38.14 -44.40
C THR A 329 7.11 36.68 -44.40
N THR A 330 6.74 36.15 -43.23
CA THR A 330 5.81 35.01 -43.16
C THR A 330 4.39 35.57 -43.28
N GLN A 331 3.85 35.54 -44.50
CA GLN A 331 2.43 35.72 -44.72
C GLN A 331 1.70 34.48 -44.20
N THR A 332 0.94 34.71 -43.14
CA THR A 332 -0.28 33.99 -42.79
C THR A 332 -1.23 33.95 -43.98
N GLY A 333 -1.50 32.76 -44.51
CA GLY A 333 -2.67 32.50 -45.35
C GLY A 333 -3.92 32.41 -44.49
N VAL A 334 -4.94 33.18 -44.86
CA VAL A 334 -6.31 33.07 -44.36
C VAL A 334 -7.17 32.55 -45.51
N VAL A 335 -7.76 31.37 -45.28
CA VAL A 335 -9.12 30.92 -45.63
C VAL A 335 -9.68 31.30 -47.01
N GLU A 336 -9.93 30.28 -47.82
CA GLU A 336 -11.28 29.93 -48.33
C GLU A 336 -11.51 28.42 -48.19
#